data_AF-A0A1B6BWX7-F1
#
_entry.id   AF-A0A1B6BWX7-F1
#
_cell.length_a   1.000
_cell.length_b   1.000
_cell.length_c   1.000
_cell.angle_alpha   90.00
_cell.angle_beta   90.00
_cell.angle_gamma   90.00
#
_symmetry.space_group_name_H-M   'P 1'
#
loop_
_entity.id
_entity.type
_entity.pdbx_description
1 polymer ?
#
loop_
_entity_poly.entity_id
_entity_poly.type
_entity_poly.pdbx_seq_one_letter_code
_entity_poly.pdbx_strand_id
1 'polypeptide(L)'
;TKEHAVLYMKIIVSVQTKHLRVTIEKGKTLGIKTLAMADDLTPAGEREVFFELNGQLRSVFIRDKEASKELHIHPKAEKNNKSQVGAPMPGTVMEVRVKVGDSVEKGAALVVLSA
;
A
#
# COMPACT_ATOMS: atom_id res chain seq x y z
N THR A 1 -15.88 -13.06 -15.64
CA THR A 1 -15.64 -13.55 -17.03
C THR A 1 -14.26 -13.14 -17.50
N LYS A 2 -13.64 -13.89 -18.43
CA LYS A 2 -12.26 -13.65 -18.91
C LYS A 2 -12.02 -12.19 -19.38
N GLU A 3 -13.05 -11.52 -19.90
CA GLU A 3 -13.01 -10.11 -20.31
C GLU A 3 -12.68 -9.14 -19.17
N HIS A 4 -13.21 -9.38 -17.96
CA HIS A 4 -12.92 -8.55 -16.79
C HIS A 4 -11.45 -8.67 -16.39
N ALA A 5 -10.86 -9.87 -16.42
CA ALA A 5 -9.45 -10.07 -16.08
C ALA A 5 -8.50 -9.39 -17.08
N VAL A 6 -8.82 -9.46 -18.39
CA VAL A 6 -8.05 -8.76 -19.44
C VAL A 6 -8.15 -7.24 -19.28
N LEU A 7 -9.33 -6.74 -18.88
CA LEU A 7 -9.54 -5.33 -18.60
C LEU A 7 -8.69 -4.86 -17.42
N TYR A 8 -8.73 -5.59 -16.29
CA TYR A 8 -7.91 -5.33 -15.11
C TYR A 8 -6.42 -5.27 -15.48
N MET A 9 -5.93 -6.28 -16.21
CA MET A 9 -4.51 -6.36 -16.58
C MET A 9 -4.06 -5.23 -17.51
N LYS A 10 -4.94 -4.72 -18.39
CA LYS A 10 -4.63 -3.59 -19.27
C LYS A 10 -4.79 -2.23 -18.59
N ILE A 11 -5.66 -2.09 -17.58
CA ILE A 11 -5.75 -0.89 -16.75
C ILE A 11 -4.45 -0.68 -15.96
N ILE A 12 -3.86 -1.76 -15.42
CA ILE A 12 -2.54 -1.70 -14.74
C ILE A 12 -1.46 -1.10 -15.66
N VAL A 13 -1.49 -1.43 -16.96
CA VAL A 13 -0.57 -0.87 -17.96
C VAL A 13 -0.93 0.58 -18.31
N SER A 14 -2.22 0.94 -18.32
CA SER A 14 -2.69 2.29 -18.64
C SER A 14 -2.44 3.32 -17.54
N VAL A 15 -2.07 2.92 -16.31
CA VAL A 15 -1.69 3.87 -15.25
C VAL A 15 -0.58 4.82 -15.72
N GLN A 16 0.26 4.39 -16.66
CA GLN A 16 1.34 5.17 -17.23
C GLN A 16 0.90 6.08 -18.42
N THR A 17 -0.32 5.91 -18.95
CA THR A 17 -0.78 6.55 -20.20
C THR A 17 -2.18 7.15 -20.06
N LYS A 18 -2.35 8.46 -20.29
CA LYS A 18 -3.62 9.20 -20.06
C LYS A 18 -4.83 8.69 -20.87
N HIS A 19 -4.61 8.12 -22.06
CA HIS A 19 -5.67 7.61 -22.93
C HIS A 19 -5.22 6.36 -23.66
N LEU A 20 -6.04 5.31 -23.62
CA LEU A 20 -5.74 4.03 -24.27
C LEU A 20 -6.99 3.48 -24.97
N ARG A 21 -6.82 2.99 -26.20
CA ARG A 21 -7.85 2.22 -26.91
C ARG A 21 -7.46 0.75 -26.90
N VAL A 22 -8.33 -0.09 -26.38
CA VAL A 22 -8.07 -1.51 -26.21
C VAL A 22 -9.06 -2.33 -27.00
N THR A 23 -8.57 -3.09 -27.98
CA THR A 23 -9.37 -4.12 -28.65
C THR A 23 -9.37 -5.40 -27.80
N ILE A 24 -10.56 -5.92 -27.48
CA ILE A 24 -10.72 -7.21 -26.77
C ILE A 24 -11.02 -8.32 -27.78
N GLU A 25 -11.91 -8.05 -28.73
CA GLU A 25 -12.32 -8.95 -29.81
C GLU A 25 -12.47 -8.16 -31.11
N LYS A 26 -12.51 -8.85 -32.25
CA LYS A 26 -12.70 -8.22 -33.55
C LYS A 26 -14.02 -7.41 -33.55
N GLY A 27 -13.90 -6.09 -33.64
CA GLY A 27 -15.03 -5.15 -33.61
C GLY A 27 -15.41 -4.61 -32.22
N LYS A 28 -14.83 -5.11 -31.12
CA LYS A 28 -15.05 -4.58 -29.76
C LYS A 28 -13.81 -3.82 -29.28
N THR A 29 -13.91 -2.49 -29.28
CA THR A 29 -12.88 -1.60 -28.77
C THR A 29 -13.41 -0.86 -27.54
N LEU A 30 -12.63 -0.88 -26.46
CA LEU A 30 -12.89 -0.10 -25.25
C LEU A 30 -12.00 1.13 -25.24
N GLY A 31 -12.59 2.31 -25.05
CA GLY A 31 -11.87 3.53 -24.73
C GLY A 31 -11.67 3.62 -23.22
N ILE A 32 -10.42 3.63 -22.77
CA ILE A 32 -10.04 3.79 -21.37
C ILE A 32 -9.36 5.16 -21.24
N LYS A 33 -9.90 6.00 -20.35
CA LYS A 33 -9.28 7.29 -19.98
C LYS A 33 -9.08 7.31 -18.48
N THR A 34 -7.82 7.36 -18.05
CA THR A 34 -7.50 7.53 -16.63
C THR A 34 -7.79 8.97 -16.23
N LEU A 35 -8.58 9.16 -15.17
CA LEU A 35 -8.91 10.49 -14.66
C LEU A 35 -7.99 10.88 -13.51
N ALA A 36 -7.89 10.00 -12.51
CA ALA A 36 -7.15 10.27 -11.28
C ALA A 36 -6.69 8.97 -10.63
N MET A 37 -5.67 9.06 -9.81
CA MET A 37 -5.28 8.02 -8.86
C MET A 37 -5.31 8.63 -7.47
N ALA A 38 -5.74 7.86 -6.48
CA ALA A 38 -5.56 8.25 -5.09
C ALA A 38 -4.06 8.34 -4.78
N ASP A 39 -3.63 9.34 -4.01
CA ASP A 39 -2.24 9.52 -3.60
C ASP A 39 -1.83 8.54 -2.48
N ASP A 40 -2.79 8.15 -1.65
CA ASP A 40 -2.60 7.19 -0.57
C ASP A 40 -2.74 5.74 -1.05
N LEU A 41 -1.93 4.85 -0.47
CA LEU A 41 -2.16 3.41 -0.56
C LEU A 41 -3.07 2.95 0.58
N THR A 42 -3.91 1.97 0.29
CA THR A 42 -4.60 1.20 1.33
C THR A 42 -3.58 0.44 2.18
N PRO A 43 -3.95 -0.01 3.40
CA PRO A 43 -3.09 -0.85 4.24
C PRO A 43 -2.66 -2.18 3.57
N ALA A 44 -3.35 -2.59 2.51
CA ALA A 44 -3.01 -3.75 1.69
C ALA A 44 -2.01 -3.45 0.56
N GLY A 45 -1.52 -2.21 0.46
CA GLY A 45 -0.60 -1.76 -0.59
C GLY A 45 -1.31 -1.52 -1.93
N GLU A 46 -2.58 -1.15 -1.92
CA GLU A 46 -3.38 -0.94 -3.13
C GLU A 46 -3.72 0.53 -3.32
N ARG A 47 -3.64 1.01 -4.55
CA ARG A 47 -4.00 2.38 -4.95
C ARG A 47 -5.33 2.34 -5.70
N GLU A 48 -6.24 3.23 -5.35
CA GLU A 48 -7.49 3.37 -6.10
C GLU A 48 -7.26 4.20 -7.36
N VAL A 49 -7.69 3.69 -8.51
CA VAL A 49 -7.57 4.36 -9.81
C VAL A 49 -8.95 4.61 -10.38
N PHE A 50 -9.24 5.88 -10.67
CA PHE A 50 -10.48 6.33 -11.31
C PHE A 50 -10.27 6.46 -12.82
N PHE A 51 -11.14 5.83 -13.59
CA PHE A 51 -11.08 5.82 -15.05
C PHE A 51 -12.46 5.86 -15.69
N GLU A 52 -12.55 6.43 -16.88
CA GLU A 52 -13.73 6.35 -17.73
C GLU A 52 -13.58 5.18 -18.69
N LEU A 53 -14.61 4.34 -18.74
CA LEU A 53 -14.74 3.25 -19.71
C LEU A 53 -15.92 3.56 -20.63
N ASN A 54 -15.64 3.90 -21.90
CA ASN A 54 -16.67 4.31 -22.86
C ASN A 54 -17.60 5.42 -22.32
N GLY A 55 -17.06 6.36 -21.54
CA GLY A 55 -17.81 7.46 -20.93
C GLY A 55 -18.47 7.14 -19.58
N GLN A 56 -18.39 5.89 -19.08
CA GLN A 56 -18.86 5.54 -17.75
C GLN A 56 -17.71 5.55 -16.74
N LEU A 57 -17.84 6.35 -15.68
CA LEU A 57 -16.88 6.40 -14.58
C LEU A 57 -16.84 5.06 -13.81
N ARG A 58 -15.64 4.53 -13.57
CA ARG A 58 -15.38 3.36 -12.74
C ARG A 58 -14.11 3.57 -11.90
N SER A 59 -13.98 2.81 -10.82
CA SER A 59 -12.75 2.70 -10.05
C SER A 59 -12.30 1.25 -9.91
N VAL A 60 -10.99 1.03 -9.81
CA VAL A 60 -10.40 -0.26 -9.40
C VAL A 60 -9.29 -0.04 -8.37
N PHE A 61 -9.06 -1.04 -7.54
CA PHE A 61 -7.88 -1.10 -6.66
C PHE A 61 -6.74 -1.85 -7.35
N ILE A 62 -5.56 -1.25 -7.40
CA ILE A 62 -4.36 -1.82 -8.02
C ILE A 62 -3.25 -1.89 -7.00
N ARG A 63 -2.66 -3.07 -6.79
CA ARG A 63 -1.48 -3.22 -5.93
C ARG A 63 -0.27 -2.54 -6.56
N ASP A 64 0.24 -1.51 -5.90
CA ASP A 64 1.39 -0.74 -6.35
C ASP A 64 2.67 -1.34 -5.76
N LYS A 65 3.39 -2.15 -6.54
CA LYS A 65 4.58 -2.88 -6.06
C LYS A 65 5.76 -1.99 -5.71
N GLU A 66 5.84 -0.77 -6.22
CA GLU A 66 6.94 0.15 -5.89
C GLU A 66 6.64 0.89 -4.59
N ALA A 67 5.46 1.50 -4.48
CA ALA A 67 5.07 2.19 -3.26
C ALA A 67 4.76 1.24 -2.09
N SER A 68 4.39 -0.02 -2.36
CA SER A 68 4.23 -1.04 -1.30
C SER A 68 5.55 -1.48 -0.66
N LYS A 69 6.71 -1.20 -1.26
CA LYS A 69 8.02 -1.53 -0.65
C LYS A 69 8.32 -0.63 0.55
N GLU A 70 7.76 0.57 0.58
CA GLU A 70 7.94 1.53 1.67
C GLU A 70 6.92 1.34 2.81
N LEU A 71 5.93 0.46 2.66
CA LEU A 71 5.01 0.07 3.74
C LEU A 71 5.74 -0.83 4.75
N HIS A 72 6.58 -0.23 5.57
CA HIS A 72 7.16 -0.86 6.76
C HIS A 72 6.08 -0.99 7.84
N ILE A 73 5.28 -2.06 7.75
CA ILE A 73 4.32 -2.40 8.79
C ILE A 73 5.11 -2.96 9.98
N HIS A 74 5.25 -2.17 11.04
CA HIS A 74 5.80 -2.63 12.30
C HIS A 74 4.76 -3.49 13.04
N PRO A 75 5.06 -4.77 13.38
CA PRO A 75 4.16 -5.60 14.17
C PRO A 75 3.81 -4.91 15.50
N LYS A 76 2.52 -4.88 15.83
CA LYS A 76 2.06 -4.34 17.12
C LYS A 76 2.36 -5.34 18.23
N ALA A 77 2.83 -4.84 19.37
CA ALA A 77 3.01 -5.69 20.55
C ALA A 77 1.69 -6.31 21.01
N GLU A 78 1.71 -7.59 21.35
CA GLU A 78 0.56 -8.33 21.86
C GLU A 78 0.27 -7.95 23.31
N LYS A 79 -0.96 -7.51 23.59
CA LYS A 79 -1.36 -7.06 24.95
C LYS A 79 -1.17 -8.12 26.04
N ASN A 80 -1.24 -9.40 25.69
CA ASN A 80 -1.12 -10.51 26.64
C ASN A 80 0.31 -11.04 26.78
N ASN A 81 1.26 -10.54 25.99
CA ASN A 81 2.64 -11.01 26.00
C ASN A 81 3.54 -10.04 26.77
N LYS A 82 3.87 -10.37 28.02
CA LYS A 82 4.72 -9.53 28.90
C LYS A 82 6.16 -9.39 28.41
N SER A 83 6.61 -10.23 27.49
CA SER A 83 7.94 -10.14 26.88
C SER A 83 8.01 -9.13 25.73
N GLN A 84 6.87 -8.57 25.31
CA GLN A 84 6.80 -7.55 24.26
C GLN A 84 6.45 -6.19 24.87
N VAL A 85 7.16 -5.15 24.44
CA VAL A 85 6.88 -3.76 24.84
C VAL A 85 6.47 -2.99 23.58
N GLY A 86 5.22 -2.56 23.53
CA GLY A 86 4.71 -1.73 22.43
C GLY A 86 5.06 -0.26 22.61
N ALA A 87 5.10 0.49 21.51
CA ALA A 87 5.21 1.95 21.58
C ALA A 87 3.95 2.54 22.26
N PRO A 88 4.09 3.37 23.31
CA PRO A 88 2.96 3.93 24.04
C PRO A 88 2.26 5.06 23.27
N MET A 89 2.96 5.72 22.34
CA MET A 89 2.48 6.84 21.53
C MET A 89 3.16 6.81 20.15
N PRO A 90 2.53 7.34 19.08
CA PRO A 90 3.22 7.58 17.80
C PRO A 90 4.43 8.48 17.99
N GLY A 91 5.54 8.18 17.30
CA GLY A 91 6.78 8.92 17.45
C GLY A 91 7.92 8.33 16.62
N THR A 92 9.11 8.94 16.72
CA THR A 92 10.33 8.49 16.04
C THR A 92 11.32 7.89 17.04
N VAL A 93 12.01 6.82 16.65
CA VAL A 93 13.10 6.23 17.46
C VAL A 93 14.33 7.14 17.37
N MET A 94 14.71 7.76 18.48
CA MET A 94 15.87 8.66 18.55
C MET A 94 17.14 7.88 18.85
N GLU A 95 17.08 6.93 19.79
CA GLU A 95 18.26 6.22 20.28
C GLU A 95 17.90 4.82 20.76
N VAL A 96 18.73 3.82 20.45
CA VAL A 96 18.63 2.45 20.97
C VAL A 96 19.89 2.15 21.76
N ARG A 97 19.73 1.86 23.06
CA ARG A 97 20.84 1.72 24.02
C ARG A 97 21.23 0.28 24.33
N VAL A 98 20.58 -0.68 23.69
CA VAL A 98 20.74 -2.11 23.97
C VAL A 98 20.82 -2.92 22.69
N LYS A 99 21.43 -4.10 22.79
CA LYS A 99 21.57 -5.08 21.72
C LYS A 99 20.99 -6.42 22.15
N VAL A 100 20.74 -7.28 21.16
CA VAL A 100 20.24 -8.64 21.42
C VAL A 100 21.27 -9.40 22.24
N GLY A 101 20.83 -9.95 23.37
CA GLY A 101 21.68 -10.70 24.30
C GLY A 101 22.20 -9.89 25.48
N ASP A 102 21.99 -8.58 25.51
CA ASP A 102 22.39 -7.74 26.66
C ASP A 102 21.52 -8.04 27.88
N SER A 103 22.16 -8.16 29.04
CA SER A 103 21.48 -8.23 30.34
C SER A 103 21.13 -6.82 30.81
N VAL A 104 19.88 -6.61 31.21
CA VAL A 104 19.38 -5.30 31.66
C VAL A 104 18.70 -5.41 33.01
N GLU A 105 18.79 -4.34 33.80
CA GLU A 105 18.17 -4.26 35.12
C GLU A 105 16.80 -3.58 35.07
N LYS A 106 15.99 -3.80 36.10
CA LYS A 106 14.66 -3.16 36.20
C LYS A 106 14.82 -1.63 36.25
N GLY A 107 14.18 -0.95 35.31
CA GLY A 107 14.22 0.51 35.19
C GLY A 107 15.31 1.04 34.26
N ALA A 108 16.12 0.17 33.65
CA ALA A 108 17.08 0.56 32.63
C ALA A 108 16.37 1.14 31.39
N ALA A 109 16.89 2.27 30.88
CA ALA A 109 16.38 2.90 29.68
C ALA A 109 16.90 2.17 28.42
N LEU A 110 15.98 1.54 27.67
CA LEU A 110 16.32 0.72 26.51
C LEU A 110 16.30 1.52 25.19
N VAL A 111 15.29 2.36 25.01
CA VAL A 111 15.02 3.11 23.77
C VAL A 111 14.51 4.51 24.13
N VAL A 112 14.94 5.51 23.37
CA VAL A 112 14.45 6.88 23.46
C VAL A 112 13.56 7.16 22.25
N LEU A 113 12.33 7.60 22.51
CA LEU A 113 11.34 7.98 21.49
C LEU A 113 11.11 9.49 21.55
N SER A 114 10.98 10.14 20.39
CA SER A 114 10.44 11.49 20.29
C SER A 114 8.96 11.41 19.91
N ALA A 115 8.10 12.08 20.68
CA ALA A 115 6.69 12.25 20.38
C ALA A 115 6.45 13.49 19.52
#